data_AF-A0A1B6M9M2-F1
#
_entry.id   AF-A0A1B6M9M2-F1
#
_cell.length_a   1.000
_cell.length_b   1.000
_cell.length_c   1.000
_cell.angle_alpha   90.00
_cell.angle_beta   90.00
_cell.angle_gamma   90.00
#
_symmetry.space_group_name_H-M   'P 1'
#
loop_
_entity.id
_entity.type
_entity.pdbx_description
1 polymer ?
#
loop_
_entity_poly.entity_id
_entity_poly.type
_entity_poly.pdbx_seq_one_letter_code
_entity_poly.pdbx_strand_id
1 'polypeptide(L)'
;GDEVNINCWNSTEAIQEWMELKNLKTDEDGLHQLWNIFQTRALEKLDSVSREPHKIVVWTSSLTEKGRVDKYLDTKRYIIQIWTTGKDEIIAELVNKGFQVIFSNYDALYFDCGFGAWVGEGNNWCSPYIGWQK
;
A
#
# COMPACT_ATOMS: atom_id res chain seq x y z
N GLY A 1 -4.74 -2.46 0.37
CA GLY A 1 -3.68 -2.44 -0.66
C GLY A 1 -2.37 -2.14 0.02
N ASP A 2 -1.98 -3.03 0.91
CA ASP A 2 -1.00 -2.90 1.96
C ASP A 2 -0.27 -4.23 2.08
N GLU A 3 1.00 -4.16 2.45
CA GLU A 3 1.82 -5.32 2.85
C GLU A 3 1.79 -6.52 1.88
N VAL A 4 1.72 -6.26 0.58
CA VAL A 4 1.84 -7.33 -0.42
C VAL A 4 3.23 -7.95 -0.30
N ASN A 5 3.26 -9.21 0.12
CA ASN A 5 4.48 -9.99 0.17
C ASN A 5 4.86 -10.46 -1.24
N ILE A 6 5.74 -9.71 -1.89
CA ILE A 6 6.21 -10.00 -3.25
C ILE A 6 6.90 -11.38 -3.34
N ASN A 7 7.57 -11.83 -2.29
CA ASN A 7 8.19 -13.16 -2.26
C ASN A 7 7.15 -14.29 -2.26
N CYS A 8 5.96 -14.06 -1.69
CA CYS A 8 4.86 -15.03 -1.75
C CYS A 8 4.37 -15.23 -3.20
N TRP A 9 4.31 -14.17 -3.99
CA TRP A 9 4.03 -14.29 -5.41
C TRP A 9 5.18 -14.94 -6.17
N ASN A 10 6.41 -14.53 -5.88
CA ASN A 10 7.58 -15.06 -6.56
C ASN A 10 7.82 -16.55 -6.28
N SER A 11 7.35 -17.09 -5.14
CA SER A 11 7.45 -18.53 -4.86
C SER A 11 6.32 -19.37 -5.45
N THR A 12 5.35 -18.75 -6.15
CA THR A 12 4.20 -19.45 -6.72
C THR A 12 4.41 -19.75 -8.20
N GLU A 13 4.57 -21.03 -8.55
CA GLU A 13 4.85 -21.50 -9.93
C GLU A 13 3.86 -20.95 -10.96
N ALA A 14 2.55 -21.08 -10.72
CA ALA A 14 1.53 -20.57 -11.63
C ALA A 14 1.59 -19.05 -11.87
N ILE A 15 2.11 -18.28 -10.90
CA ILE A 15 2.33 -16.84 -11.07
C ILE A 15 3.57 -16.59 -11.93
N GLN A 16 4.67 -17.28 -11.67
CA GLN A 16 5.89 -17.16 -12.46
C GLN A 16 5.64 -17.52 -13.94
N GLU A 17 5.01 -18.67 -14.18
CA GLU A 17 4.63 -19.10 -15.54
C GLU A 17 3.74 -18.07 -16.23
N TRP A 18 2.75 -17.52 -15.52
CA TRP A 18 1.87 -16.49 -16.07
C TRP A 18 2.64 -15.21 -16.42
N MET A 19 3.57 -14.78 -15.57
CA MET A 19 4.40 -13.61 -15.83
C MET A 19 5.30 -13.82 -17.06
N GLU A 20 5.94 -14.98 -17.18
CA GLU A 20 6.75 -15.35 -18.35
C GLU A 20 5.90 -15.36 -19.63
N LEU A 21 4.71 -15.98 -19.61
CA LEU A 21 3.75 -15.97 -20.72
C LEU A 21 3.31 -14.55 -21.12
N LYS A 22 3.36 -13.59 -20.19
CA LYS A 22 3.07 -12.18 -20.44
C LYS A 22 4.31 -11.34 -20.77
N ASN A 23 5.46 -11.96 -20.96
CA ASN A 23 6.75 -11.29 -21.15
C ASN A 23 7.08 -10.29 -20.02
N LEU A 24 6.63 -10.58 -18.80
CA LEU A 24 6.96 -9.83 -17.61
C LEU A 24 8.17 -10.47 -16.93
N LYS A 25 9.05 -9.64 -16.39
CA LYS A 25 10.15 -10.12 -15.55
C LYS A 25 9.62 -10.61 -14.21
N THR A 26 10.28 -11.58 -13.61
CA THR A 26 10.00 -12.05 -12.23
C THR A 26 10.88 -11.36 -11.19
N ASP A 27 11.48 -10.22 -11.55
CA ASP A 27 12.19 -9.34 -10.62
C ASP A 27 11.22 -8.40 -9.88
N GLU A 28 11.76 -7.57 -8.99
CA GLU A 28 10.95 -6.65 -8.17
C GLU A 28 10.08 -5.72 -9.03
N ASP A 29 10.62 -5.16 -10.11
CA ASP A 29 9.89 -4.25 -10.99
C ASP A 29 8.75 -4.97 -11.72
N GLY A 30 9.00 -6.18 -12.22
CA GLY A 30 7.98 -6.99 -12.85
C GLY A 30 6.88 -7.44 -11.88
N LEU A 31 7.22 -7.74 -10.62
CA LEU A 31 6.24 -8.07 -9.59
C LEU A 31 5.40 -6.86 -9.16
N HIS A 32 5.98 -5.65 -9.15
CA HIS A 32 5.19 -4.42 -8.98
C HIS A 32 4.31 -4.14 -10.20
N GLN A 33 4.76 -4.48 -11.41
CA GLN A 33 3.91 -4.43 -12.60
C GLN A 33 2.75 -5.43 -12.50
N LEU A 34 2.97 -6.62 -11.95
CA LEU A 34 1.90 -7.57 -11.65
C LEU A 34 0.91 -6.98 -10.63
N TRP A 35 1.40 -6.34 -9.56
CA TRP A 35 0.53 -5.63 -8.61
C TRP A 35 -0.31 -4.55 -9.31
N ASN A 36 0.30 -3.72 -10.15
CA ASN A 36 -0.43 -2.71 -10.91
C ASN A 36 -1.51 -3.32 -11.82
N ILE A 37 -1.23 -4.46 -12.47
CA ILE A 37 -2.21 -5.17 -13.30
C ILE A 37 -3.39 -5.64 -12.43
N PHE A 38 -3.12 -6.23 -11.27
CA PHE A 38 -4.16 -6.62 -10.31
C PHE A 38 -5.00 -5.42 -9.88
N GLN A 39 -4.35 -4.35 -9.44
CA GLN A 39 -4.99 -3.14 -8.96
C GLN A 39 -5.87 -2.47 -10.03
N THR A 40 -5.37 -2.40 -11.26
CA THR A 40 -6.12 -1.86 -12.42
C THR A 40 -7.37 -2.68 -12.71
N ARG A 41 -7.24 -4.01 -12.78
CA ARG A 41 -8.39 -4.90 -13.03
C ARG A 41 -9.41 -4.85 -11.89
N ALA A 42 -8.94 -4.78 -10.64
CA ALA A 42 -9.83 -4.63 -9.49
C ALA A 42 -10.61 -3.31 -9.57
N LEU A 43 -9.94 -2.22 -9.95
CA LEU A 43 -10.59 -0.92 -10.16
C LEU A 43 -11.61 -0.97 -11.30
N GLU A 44 -11.28 -1.57 -12.44
CA GLU A 44 -12.20 -1.74 -13.57
C GLU A 44 -13.46 -2.51 -13.18
N LYS A 45 -13.33 -3.54 -12.32
CA LYS A 45 -14.48 -4.28 -11.80
C LYS A 45 -15.36 -3.42 -10.92
N LEU A 46 -14.77 -2.63 -10.03
CA LEU A 46 -15.52 -1.69 -9.21
C LEU A 46 -16.23 -0.64 -10.06
N ASP A 47 -15.54 -0.08 -11.05
CA ASP A 47 -16.10 0.91 -11.98
C ASP A 47 -17.27 0.32 -12.78
N SER A 48 -17.18 -0.96 -13.19
CA SER A 48 -18.24 -1.63 -13.97
C SER A 48 -19.58 -1.79 -13.24
N VAL A 49 -19.57 -1.74 -11.90
CA VAL A 49 -20.78 -1.86 -11.07
C VAL A 49 -21.18 -0.54 -10.42
N SER A 50 -20.35 0.49 -10.55
CA SER A 50 -20.59 1.82 -9.99
C SER A 50 -21.39 2.67 -10.99
N ARG A 51 -22.25 3.56 -10.47
CA ARG A 51 -23.01 4.49 -11.34
C ARG A 51 -22.11 5.56 -11.96
N GLU A 52 -21.02 5.89 -11.26
CA GLU A 52 -20.00 6.84 -11.68
C GLU A 52 -18.65 6.41 -11.10
N PRO A 53 -17.51 6.84 -11.68
CA PRO A 53 -16.20 6.54 -11.13
C PRO A 53 -15.99 7.19 -9.77
N HIS A 54 -15.56 6.39 -8.79
CA HIS A 54 -15.22 6.86 -7.45
C HIS A 54 -13.71 6.96 -7.24
N LYS A 55 -13.31 7.83 -6.32
CA LYS A 55 -11.94 7.83 -5.77
C LYS A 55 -11.77 6.66 -4.82
N ILE A 56 -10.63 5.99 -4.90
CA ILE A 56 -10.33 4.79 -4.12
C ILE A 56 -9.20 5.08 -3.14
N VAL A 57 -9.32 4.55 -1.94
CA VAL A 57 -8.29 4.67 -0.91
C VAL A 57 -7.35 3.46 -0.98
N VAL A 58 -6.05 3.69 -1.01
CA VAL A 58 -5.02 2.67 -0.84
C VAL A 58 -4.02 3.10 0.22
N TRP A 59 -3.41 2.15 0.91
CA TRP A 59 -2.43 2.44 1.95
C TRP A 59 -1.07 2.78 1.36
N THR A 60 -0.26 3.50 2.14
CA THR A 60 1.19 3.55 1.90
C THR A 60 1.77 2.15 1.87
N SER A 61 2.47 1.82 0.79
CA SER A 61 3.09 0.52 0.52
C SER A 61 4.18 0.65 -0.54
N SER A 62 4.86 -0.44 -0.91
CA SER A 62 5.88 -0.41 -1.97
C SER A 62 5.34 0.02 -3.34
N LEU A 63 4.03 -0.11 -3.58
CA LEU A 63 3.37 0.41 -4.78
C LEU A 63 3.27 1.94 -4.79
N THR A 64 3.15 2.56 -3.60
CA THR A 64 3.00 4.01 -3.43
C THR A 64 4.30 4.71 -3.04
N GLU A 65 5.44 4.02 -3.10
CA GLU A 65 6.74 4.57 -2.77
C GLU A 65 7.25 5.55 -3.83
N LYS A 66 8.28 6.31 -3.43
CA LYS A 66 9.01 7.23 -4.30
C LYS A 66 9.50 6.54 -5.56
N GLY A 67 9.21 7.14 -6.71
CA GLY A 67 9.57 6.59 -8.03
C GLY A 67 8.62 5.51 -8.57
N ARG A 68 7.60 5.09 -7.82
CA ARG A 68 6.59 4.11 -8.28
C ARG A 68 5.17 4.65 -8.27
N VAL A 69 4.83 5.50 -7.31
CA VAL A 69 3.44 5.96 -7.12
C VAL A 69 2.83 6.60 -8.38
N ASP A 70 3.59 7.42 -9.09
CA ASP A 70 3.16 8.11 -10.33
C ASP A 70 3.31 7.26 -11.58
N LYS A 71 4.00 6.12 -11.51
CA LYS A 71 4.04 5.13 -12.58
C LYS A 71 2.75 4.32 -12.64
N TYR A 72 2.10 4.10 -11.50
CA TYR A 72 0.98 3.16 -11.39
C TYR A 72 -0.35 3.82 -11.01
N LEU A 73 -0.35 4.93 -10.26
CA LEU A 73 -1.56 5.53 -9.71
C LEU A 73 -1.82 6.93 -10.26
N ASP A 74 -3.08 7.20 -10.61
CA ASP A 74 -3.56 8.53 -11.00
C ASP A 74 -4.07 9.30 -9.76
N THR A 75 -3.56 10.51 -9.54
CA THR A 75 -3.95 11.41 -8.44
C THR A 75 -5.44 11.77 -8.46
N LYS A 76 -6.10 11.67 -9.62
CA LYS A 76 -7.56 11.90 -9.74
C LYS A 76 -8.38 10.70 -9.27
N ARG A 77 -7.80 9.50 -9.31
CA ARG A 77 -8.48 8.24 -8.96
C ARG A 77 -8.13 7.73 -7.57
N TYR A 78 -6.96 8.07 -7.05
CA TYR A 78 -6.45 7.49 -5.81
C TYR A 78 -6.26 8.52 -4.70
N ILE A 79 -6.69 8.14 -3.49
CA ILE A 79 -6.38 8.78 -2.22
C ILE A 79 -5.43 7.85 -1.47
N ILE A 80 -4.36 8.38 -0.88
CA ILE A 80 -3.37 7.58 -0.17
C ILE A 80 -3.57 7.71 1.34
N GLN A 81 -3.88 6.61 2.01
CA GLN A 81 -3.93 6.57 3.47
C GLN A 81 -2.54 6.23 4.01
N ILE A 82 -2.01 7.10 4.86
CA ILE A 82 -0.63 7.06 5.33
C ILE A 82 -0.60 6.47 6.72
N TRP A 83 0.09 5.35 6.88
CA TRP A 83 0.35 4.77 8.18
C TRP A 83 1.80 4.90 8.64
N THR A 84 2.72 5.38 7.80
CA THR A 84 4.13 5.64 8.19
C THR A 84 4.25 6.66 9.33
N THR A 85 5.44 6.85 9.90
CA THR A 85 5.63 7.89 10.93
C THR A 85 5.30 9.29 10.39
N GLY A 86 4.91 10.21 11.28
CA GLY A 86 4.61 11.61 10.90
C GLY A 86 5.76 12.39 10.25
N LYS A 87 6.98 11.85 10.27
CA LYS A 87 8.19 12.46 9.68
C LYS A 87 8.69 11.75 8.42
N ASP A 88 7.96 10.76 7.93
CA ASP A 88 8.38 9.99 6.76
C ASP A 88 8.41 10.87 5.51
N GLU A 89 9.51 10.80 4.74
CA GLU A 89 9.69 11.58 3.51
C GLU A 89 8.64 11.24 2.45
N ILE A 90 8.02 10.06 2.50
CA ILE A 90 6.96 9.67 1.58
C ILE A 90 5.76 10.62 1.65
N ILE A 91 5.50 11.22 2.81
CA ILE A 91 4.42 12.20 2.99
C ILE A 91 4.65 13.38 2.04
N ALA A 92 5.87 13.93 2.04
CA ALA A 92 6.22 15.06 1.19
C ALA A 92 6.17 14.67 -0.29
N GLU A 93 6.68 13.49 -0.65
CA GLU A 93 6.62 12.97 -2.02
C GLU A 93 5.16 12.90 -2.55
N LEU A 94 4.25 12.30 -1.77
CA LEU A 94 2.85 12.14 -2.13
C LEU A 94 2.12 13.48 -2.27
N VAL A 95 2.30 14.37 -1.29
CA VAL A 95 1.68 15.70 -1.29
C VAL A 95 2.21 16.55 -2.44
N ASN A 96 3.52 16.56 -2.67
CA ASN A 96 4.14 17.34 -3.76
C ASN A 96 3.73 16.83 -5.14
N LYS A 97 3.44 15.53 -5.29
CA LYS A 97 2.87 14.95 -6.52
C LYS A 97 1.36 15.21 -6.67
N GLY A 98 0.71 15.80 -5.68
CA GLY A 98 -0.70 16.19 -5.74
C GLY A 98 -1.68 15.08 -5.36
N PHE A 99 -1.24 14.02 -4.70
CA PHE A 99 -2.15 13.03 -4.13
C PHE A 99 -2.91 13.64 -2.94
N GLN A 100 -4.20 13.31 -2.86
CA GLN A 100 -4.93 13.50 -1.61
C GLN A 100 -4.49 12.44 -0.61
N VAL A 101 -4.30 12.85 0.64
CA VAL A 101 -3.80 11.96 1.70
C VAL A 101 -4.75 11.91 2.89
N ILE A 102 -4.82 10.76 3.55
CA ILE A 102 -5.49 10.55 4.84
C ILE A 102 -4.40 10.19 5.85
N PHE A 103 -4.27 10.96 6.92
CA PHE A 103 -3.26 10.70 7.95
C PHE A 103 -3.75 9.66 8.95
N SER A 104 -2.96 8.60 9.14
CA SER A 104 -3.17 7.52 10.10
C SER A 104 -1.82 7.05 10.64
N ASN A 105 -0.87 7.99 10.81
CA ASN A 105 0.52 7.71 11.17
C ASN A 105 0.61 6.85 12.44
N TYR A 106 1.26 5.68 12.36
CA TYR A 106 1.22 4.70 13.44
C TYR A 106 1.84 5.21 14.75
N ASP A 107 2.73 6.21 14.68
CA ASP A 107 3.36 6.78 15.86
C ASP A 107 2.45 7.72 16.66
N ALA A 108 1.26 8.08 16.15
CA ALA A 108 0.28 8.91 16.84
C ALA A 108 -1.19 8.38 16.79
N LEU A 109 -1.55 7.60 15.76
CA LEU A 109 -2.96 7.31 15.44
C LEU A 109 -3.31 5.80 15.44
N TYR A 110 -2.37 4.93 15.80
CA TYR A 110 -2.66 3.50 15.98
C TYR A 110 -3.06 3.21 17.42
N PHE A 111 -4.37 3.04 17.64
CA PHE A 111 -4.94 2.88 18.99
C PHE A 111 -4.81 1.46 19.55
N ASP A 112 -4.30 0.53 18.75
CA ASP A 112 -3.97 -0.83 19.15
C ASP A 112 -2.58 -0.94 19.80
N CYS A 113 -1.73 0.10 19.75
CA CYS A 113 -0.38 0.05 20.32
C CYS A 113 -0.35 0.03 21.86
N GLY A 114 0.67 -0.61 22.43
CA GLY A 114 0.97 -0.54 23.86
C GLY A 114 0.48 -1.70 24.73
N PHE A 115 -0.13 -2.72 24.11
CA PHE A 115 -0.58 -3.93 24.80
C PHE A 115 0.42 -5.08 24.61
N GLY A 116 0.15 -6.22 25.24
CA GLY A 116 0.98 -7.43 25.12
C GLY A 116 1.06 -7.96 23.69
N ALA A 117 2.17 -8.63 23.37
CA ALA A 117 2.32 -9.36 22.11
C ALA A 117 1.25 -10.46 22.01
N TRP A 118 0.66 -10.60 20.82
CA TRP A 118 -0.31 -11.69 20.55
C TRP A 118 0.37 -12.94 19.99
N VAL A 119 1.58 -12.81 19.42
CA VAL A 119 2.50 -13.91 19.08
C VAL A 119 3.78 -13.73 19.89
N GLY A 120 4.19 -14.77 20.62
CA GLY A 120 5.40 -14.74 21.43
C GLY A 120 5.21 -14.01 22.77
N GLU A 121 6.26 -13.34 23.22
CA GLU A 121 6.30 -12.64 24.52
C GLU A 121 6.64 -11.15 24.33
N GLY A 122 6.33 -10.32 25.32
CA GLY A 122 6.59 -8.88 25.31
C GLY A 122 5.38 -8.02 24.95
N ASN A 123 5.61 -6.89 24.28
CA ASN A 123 4.57 -5.97 23.83
C ASN A 123 4.34 -6.08 22.32
N ASN A 124 3.21 -5.56 21.84
CA ASN A 124 2.88 -5.54 20.42
C ASN A 124 3.79 -4.59 19.61
N TRP A 125 3.73 -4.73 18.28
CA TRP A 125 4.74 -4.22 17.35
C TRP A 125 4.94 -2.70 17.36
N CYS A 126 3.89 -1.92 17.64
CA CYS A 126 3.92 -0.46 17.62
C CYS A 126 3.91 0.19 19.00
N SER A 127 4.15 -0.60 20.05
CA SER A 127 4.26 -0.09 21.43
C SER A 127 5.32 1.02 21.54
N PRO A 128 5.10 2.03 22.41
CA PRO A 128 4.20 2.07 23.58
C PRO A 128 2.75 2.50 23.28
N TYR A 129 1.90 2.51 24.33
CA TYR A 129 0.54 3.07 24.26
C TYR A 129 0.61 4.57 23.94
N ILE A 130 -0.25 5.01 23.02
CA ILE A 130 -0.32 6.39 22.55
C ILE A 130 -1.40 7.13 23.34
N GLY A 131 -0.98 8.00 24.25
CA GLY A 131 -1.88 8.87 25.00
C GLY A 131 -2.46 9.98 24.11
N TRP A 132 -3.65 10.47 24.48
CA TRP A 132 -4.37 11.52 23.75
C TRP A 132 -3.60 12.84 23.56
N GLN A 133 -2.56 13.08 24.38
CA GLN A 133 -1.71 14.28 24.30
C GLN A 133 -0.73 14.26 23.12
N LYS A 134 -0.50 13.09 22.52
CA LYS A 134 0.45 12.90 21.44
C LYS A 134 -0.17 13.25 20.10
#